data_AF-A0A9J7A949-F1
#
_entry.id   AF-A0A9J7A949-F1
#
_cell.length_a   1.000
_cell.length_b   1.000
_cell.length_c   1.000
_cell.angle_alpha   90.00
_cell.angle_beta   90.00
_cell.angle_gamma   90.00
#
_symmetry.space_group_name_H-M   'P 1'
#
loop_
_entity.id
_entity.type
_entity.pdbx_description
1 polymer ?
#
loop_
_entity_poly.entity_id
_entity_poly.type
_entity_poly.pdbx_seq_one_letter_code
_entity_poly.pdbx_strand_id
1 'polypeptide(L)'
;MTALLAFDYGTRSIGVATGQRQTGMASPLTELRARDGIPNWDEIKKLLDEWQPDLVLVGLPLNMDGSESELSTRARKFANRIHGRFGLAVQMVDERLSSFEAKQEHRAAGGSSHYKSDPVDAIAARLILETWLNQNA
;
A
#
# COMPACT_ATOMS: atom_id res chain seq x y z
N MET A 1 -9.18 3.08 -19.27
CA MET A 1 -8.25 3.67 -18.30
C MET A 1 -8.09 2.65 -17.21
N THR A 2 -6.88 2.25 -16.86
CA THR A 2 -6.68 1.20 -15.85
C THR A 2 -6.22 1.86 -14.57
N ALA A 3 -7.20 2.32 -13.80
CA ALA A 3 -6.98 2.89 -12.49
C ALA A 3 -6.58 1.77 -11.52
N LEU A 4 -5.55 2.04 -10.73
CA LEU A 4 -5.01 1.14 -9.73
C LEU A 4 -5.16 1.80 -8.36
N LEU A 5 -5.50 1.02 -7.34
CA LEU A 5 -5.36 1.45 -5.95
C LEU A 5 -4.38 0.55 -5.24
N ALA A 6 -3.46 1.13 -4.48
CA ALA A 6 -2.52 0.42 -3.63
C ALA A 6 -2.79 0.70 -2.16
N PHE A 7 -2.67 -0.34 -1.34
CA PHE A 7 -2.76 -0.26 0.11
C PHE A 7 -1.46 -0.74 0.75
N ASP A 8 -0.88 0.10 1.60
CA ASP A 8 0.19 -0.29 2.52
C ASP A 8 -0.45 -0.74 3.83
N TYR A 9 -0.38 -2.04 4.15
CA TYR A 9 -1.10 -2.61 5.28
C TYR A 9 -0.32 -2.46 6.60
N GLY A 10 -0.88 -1.70 7.54
CA GLY A 10 -0.40 -1.62 8.92
C GLY A 10 -1.48 -1.95 9.95
N THR A 11 -1.04 -2.27 11.18
CA THR A 11 -1.96 -2.65 12.27
C THR A 11 -2.66 -1.45 12.93
N ARG A 12 -2.11 -0.24 12.77
CA ARG A 12 -2.65 1.02 13.30
C ARG A 12 -3.19 1.95 12.22
N SER A 13 -2.66 1.83 11.02
CA SER A 13 -3.07 2.60 9.86
C SER A 13 -2.74 1.86 8.58
N ILE A 14 -3.43 2.24 7.50
CA ILE A 14 -3.26 1.67 6.17
C ILE A 14 -3.12 2.83 5.20
N GLY A 15 -1.94 2.98 4.59
CA GLY A 15 -1.71 3.98 3.56
C GLY A 15 -2.44 3.62 2.27
N VAL A 16 -2.91 4.61 1.52
CA VAL A 16 -3.60 4.42 0.25
C VAL A 16 -2.98 5.30 -0.82
N ALA A 17 -2.76 4.75 -2.00
CA ALA A 17 -2.32 5.48 -3.19
C ALA A 17 -3.13 5.09 -4.42
N THR A 18 -3.19 5.99 -5.39
CA THR A 18 -3.81 5.78 -6.70
C THR A 18 -2.77 5.88 -7.79
N GLY A 19 -2.99 5.21 -8.91
CA GLY A 19 -2.10 5.28 -10.07
C GLY A 19 -2.75 4.78 -11.34
N GLN A 20 -2.07 5.01 -12.46
CA GLN A 20 -2.58 4.66 -13.77
C GLN A 20 -1.51 3.97 -14.59
N ARG A 21 -1.86 2.80 -15.15
CA ARG A 21 -0.91 2.05 -15.99
C ARG A 21 -0.49 2.82 -17.24
N GLN A 22 -1.39 3.61 -17.83
CA GLN A 22 -1.11 4.35 -19.06
C GLN A 22 -0.02 5.41 -18.91
N THR A 23 0.04 6.07 -17.74
CA THR A 23 1.00 7.14 -17.48
C THR A 23 2.24 6.65 -16.72
N GLY A 24 2.16 5.47 -16.10
CA GLY A 24 3.20 4.98 -15.19
C GLY A 24 3.32 5.81 -13.91
N MET A 25 2.35 6.68 -13.61
CA MET A 25 2.40 7.57 -12.45
C MET A 25 1.57 7.02 -11.29
N ALA A 26 2.07 7.25 -10.07
CA ALA A 26 1.39 6.97 -8.82
C ALA A 26 1.32 8.25 -7.96
N SER A 27 0.34 8.35 -7.09
CA SER A 27 0.21 9.46 -6.15
C SER A 27 -0.39 8.98 -4.82
N PRO A 28 0.12 9.48 -3.68
CA PRO A 28 -0.49 9.19 -2.39
C PRO A 28 -1.90 9.79 -2.35
N LEU A 29 -2.84 9.06 -1.76
CA LEU A 29 -4.25 9.47 -1.71
C LEU A 29 -4.66 9.85 -0.29
N THR A 30 -4.56 8.90 0.65
CA THR A 30 -4.98 9.11 2.04
C THR A 30 -4.40 8.01 2.95
N GLU A 31 -4.70 8.08 4.24
CA GLU A 31 -4.38 7.04 5.22
C GLU A 31 -5.66 6.68 6.00
N LEU A 32 -5.96 5.39 6.08
CA LEU A 32 -7.10 4.86 6.83
C LEU A 32 -6.65 4.43 8.21
N ARG A 33 -7.40 4.77 9.26
CA ARG A 33 -7.12 4.26 10.61
C ARG A 33 -7.51 2.79 10.69
N ALA A 34 -6.66 2.00 11.34
CA ALA A 34 -6.91 0.60 11.63
C ALA A 34 -6.77 0.33 13.13
N ARG A 35 -7.58 -0.60 13.65
CA ARG A 35 -7.44 -1.11 15.01
C ARG A 35 -7.11 -2.59 14.91
N ASP A 36 -5.91 -2.95 15.34
CA ASP A 36 -5.39 -4.31 15.20
C ASP A 36 -5.49 -4.82 13.75
N GLY A 37 -5.15 -3.96 12.79
CA GLY A 37 -5.19 -4.26 11.36
C GLY A 37 -6.60 -4.37 10.77
N ILE A 38 -7.62 -3.93 11.50
CA ILE A 38 -9.00 -3.89 11.03
C ILE A 38 -9.34 -2.43 10.73
N PRO A 39 -9.49 -2.04 9.46
CA PRO A 39 -9.94 -0.71 9.07
C PRO A 39 -11.46 -0.59 9.13
N ASN A 40 -11.95 0.65 9.01
CA ASN A 40 -13.35 0.89 8.67
C ASN A 40 -13.59 0.50 7.20
N TRP A 41 -14.45 -0.49 6.98
CA TRP A 41 -14.69 -1.02 5.63
C TRP A 41 -15.58 -0.13 4.77
N ASP A 42 -16.36 0.77 5.38
CA ASP A 42 -17.14 1.76 4.62
C ASP A 42 -16.24 2.83 4.01
N GLU A 43 -15.13 3.17 4.66
CA GLU A 43 -14.11 4.07 4.10
C GLU A 43 -13.40 3.42 2.91
N ILE A 44 -13.03 2.14 3.02
CA ILE A 44 -12.50 1.38 1.89
C ILE A 44 -13.52 1.35 0.75
N LYS A 45 -14.78 1.03 1.05
CA LYS A 45 -15.83 0.97 0.03
C LYS A 45 -15.97 2.31 -0.70
N LYS A 46 -15.99 3.43 0.03
CA LYS A 46 -16.05 4.77 -0.58
C LYS A 46 -14.90 5.01 -1.56
N LEU A 47 -13.67 4.66 -1.16
CA LEU A 47 -12.51 4.80 -2.05
C LEU A 47 -12.62 3.90 -3.29
N LEU A 48 -13.08 2.67 -3.13
CA LEU A 48 -13.27 1.75 -4.26
C LEU A 48 -14.38 2.21 -5.20
N ASP A 49 -15.50 2.71 -4.66
CA ASP A 49 -16.62 3.24 -5.45
C ASP A 49 -16.22 4.53 -6.20
N GLU A 50 -15.41 5.39 -5.58
CA GLU A 50 -14.96 6.67 -6.15
C GLU A 50 -13.93 6.46 -7.26
N TRP A 51 -12.91 5.61 -7.01
CA TRP A 51 -11.78 5.44 -7.92
C TRP A 51 -11.96 4.32 -8.93
N GLN A 52 -12.91 3.42 -8.69
CA GLN A 52 -13.26 2.29 -9.58
C GLN A 52 -12.02 1.56 -10.14
N PRO A 53 -11.10 1.07 -9.29
CA PRO A 53 -9.88 0.46 -9.77
C PRO A 53 -10.15 -0.87 -10.48
N ASP A 54 -9.43 -1.12 -11.58
CA ASP A 54 -9.44 -2.43 -12.26
C ASP A 54 -8.66 -3.48 -11.46
N LEU A 55 -7.69 -3.04 -10.65
CA LEU A 55 -6.84 -3.88 -9.82
C LEU A 55 -6.48 -3.16 -8.52
N VAL A 56 -6.56 -3.90 -7.42
CA VAL A 56 -6.05 -3.48 -6.12
C VAL A 56 -4.70 -4.13 -5.84
N LEU A 57 -3.75 -3.34 -5.36
CA LEU A 57 -2.44 -3.81 -4.90
C LEU A 57 -2.39 -3.74 -3.38
N VAL A 58 -1.82 -4.74 -2.75
CA VAL A 58 -1.57 -4.75 -1.30
C VAL A 58 -0.11 -5.07 -1.07
N GLY A 59 0.55 -4.24 -0.29
CA GLY A 59 1.93 -4.49 0.13
C GLY A 59 2.09 -5.80 0.91
N LEU A 60 3.17 -6.51 0.64
CA LEU A 60 3.55 -7.75 1.30
C LEU A 60 4.89 -7.55 2.02
N PRO A 61 4.87 -7.28 3.34
CA PRO A 61 6.08 -7.05 4.12
C PRO A 61 6.75 -8.40 4.41
N LEU A 62 7.67 -8.83 3.55
CA LEU A 62 8.48 -10.03 3.75
C LEU A 62 9.76 -9.72 4.52
N ASN A 63 10.31 -10.73 5.20
CA ASN A 63 11.65 -10.65 5.77
C ASN A 63 12.71 -10.58 4.64
N MET A 64 13.93 -10.12 4.94
CA MET A 64 14.97 -9.96 3.91
C MET A 64 15.32 -11.26 3.17
N ASP A 65 15.22 -12.40 3.85
CA ASP A 65 15.41 -13.74 3.27
C ASP A 65 14.22 -14.22 2.42
N GLY A 66 13.15 -13.43 2.33
CA GLY A 66 11.91 -13.76 1.62
C GLY A 66 10.90 -14.56 2.44
N SER A 67 11.20 -14.89 3.70
CA SER A 67 10.25 -15.58 4.58
C SER A 67 9.09 -14.67 5.00
N GLU A 68 7.94 -15.28 5.28
CA GLU A 68 6.77 -14.56 5.78
C GLU A 68 6.86 -14.28 7.28
N SER A 69 6.37 -13.11 7.68
CA SER A 69 6.13 -12.72 9.06
C SER A 69 4.64 -12.83 9.42
N GLU A 70 4.32 -12.63 10.71
CA GLU A 70 2.93 -12.48 11.15
C GLU A 70 2.23 -11.32 10.39
N LEU A 71 2.97 -10.23 10.14
CA LEU A 71 2.43 -9.09 9.41
C LEU A 71 2.12 -9.43 7.95
N SER A 72 2.97 -10.23 7.28
CA SER A 72 2.72 -10.72 5.92
C SER A 72 1.44 -11.56 5.86
N THR A 73 1.26 -12.46 6.84
CA THR A 73 0.05 -13.28 6.95
C THR A 73 -1.20 -12.39 7.11
N ARG A 74 -1.10 -11.31 7.89
CA ARG A 74 -2.21 -10.38 8.11
C ARG A 74 -2.50 -9.51 6.89
N ALA A 75 -1.47 -9.07 6.16
CA ALA A 75 -1.62 -8.36 4.90
C ALA A 75 -2.34 -9.22 3.84
N ARG A 76 -1.99 -10.51 3.73
CA ARG A 76 -2.72 -11.47 2.87
C ARG A 76 -4.18 -11.63 3.28
N LYS A 77 -4.47 -11.71 4.59
CA LYS A 77 -5.85 -11.75 5.09
C LYS A 77 -6.61 -10.48 4.73
N PHE A 78 -5.98 -9.32 4.80
CA PHE A 78 -6.57 -8.05 4.39
C PHE A 78 -6.89 -8.04 2.88
N ALA A 79 -5.94 -8.44 2.02
CA ALA A 79 -6.15 -8.60 0.58
C ALA A 79 -7.31 -9.54 0.24
N ASN A 80 -7.35 -10.72 0.88
CA ASN A 80 -8.44 -11.68 0.71
C ASN A 80 -9.81 -11.11 1.14
N ARG A 81 -9.84 -10.25 2.16
CA ARG A 81 -11.07 -9.58 2.59
C ARG A 81 -11.53 -8.51 1.59
N ILE A 82 -10.61 -7.77 0.97
CA ILE A 82 -10.97 -6.85 -0.14
C ILE A 82 -11.60 -7.65 -1.28
N HIS A 83 -10.93 -8.71 -1.73
CA HIS A 83 -11.43 -9.58 -2.78
C HIS A 83 -12.81 -10.16 -2.44
N GLY A 84 -12.94 -10.79 -1.27
CA GLY A 84 -14.19 -11.45 -0.88
C GLY A 84 -15.37 -10.50 -0.62
N ARG A 85 -15.11 -9.24 -0.24
CA ARG A 85 -16.18 -8.25 0.05
C ARG A 85 -16.62 -7.47 -1.18
N PHE A 86 -15.68 -7.17 -2.08
CA PHE A 86 -15.92 -6.24 -3.19
C PHE A 86 -15.78 -6.87 -4.57
N GLY A 87 -15.34 -8.13 -4.66
CA GLY A 87 -15.18 -8.85 -5.93
C GLY A 87 -14.01 -8.37 -6.79
N LEU A 88 -13.20 -7.43 -6.31
CA LEU A 88 -12.07 -6.87 -7.06
C LEU A 88 -10.91 -7.85 -7.14
N ALA A 89 -10.17 -7.78 -8.25
CA ALA A 89 -8.88 -8.43 -8.36
C ALA A 89 -7.90 -7.78 -7.38
N VAL A 90 -7.15 -8.59 -6.63
CA VAL A 90 -6.15 -8.12 -5.69
C VAL A 90 -4.82 -8.84 -5.95
N GLN A 91 -3.73 -8.09 -6.02
CA GLN A 91 -2.37 -8.63 -6.12
C GLN A 91 -1.51 -8.17 -4.95
N MET A 92 -0.64 -9.06 -4.50
CA MET A 92 0.35 -8.76 -3.46
C MET A 92 1.63 -8.23 -4.12
N VAL A 93 2.24 -7.21 -3.52
CA VAL A 93 3.50 -6.60 -4.01
C VAL A 93 4.58 -6.75 -2.95
N ASP A 94 5.71 -7.33 -3.32
CA ASP A 94 6.85 -7.53 -2.42
C ASP A 94 7.50 -6.18 -2.03
N GLU A 95 7.52 -5.87 -0.74
CA GLU A 95 8.06 -4.62 -0.19
C GLU A 95 9.56 -4.66 0.14
N ARG A 96 10.26 -5.78 -0.07
CA ARG A 96 11.68 -5.91 0.31
C ARG A 96 12.58 -4.90 -0.40
N LEU A 97 12.26 -4.54 -1.64
CA LEU A 97 13.02 -3.59 -2.44
C LEU A 97 12.85 -2.14 -1.93
N SER A 98 11.64 -1.75 -1.51
CA SER A 98 11.37 -0.37 -1.08
C SER A 98 11.97 -0.07 0.31
N SER A 99 11.99 -1.03 1.23
CA SER A 99 12.47 -0.82 2.60
C SER A 99 13.97 -0.53 2.69
N PHE A 100 14.82 -1.16 1.87
CA PHE A 100 16.27 -0.96 2.00
C PHE A 100 16.72 0.35 1.34
N GLU A 101 16.34 0.58 0.09
CA GLU A 101 16.75 1.77 -0.67
C GLU A 101 16.06 3.04 -0.13
N ALA A 102 14.75 3.00 0.15
CA ALA A 102 14.05 4.19 0.65
C ALA A 102 14.47 4.57 2.08
N LYS A 103 14.80 3.61 2.96
CA LYS A 103 15.36 3.93 4.30
C LYS A 103 16.78 4.45 4.22
N GLN A 104 17.59 3.98 3.28
CA GLN A 104 18.95 4.49 3.05
C GLN A 104 18.91 5.92 2.50
N GLU A 105 18.03 6.20 1.54
CA GLU A 105 17.86 7.53 0.95
C GLU A 105 17.31 8.54 1.97
N HIS A 106 16.33 8.15 2.79
CA HIS A 106 15.83 9.00 3.89
C HIS A 106 16.87 9.26 4.99
N ARG A 107 17.71 8.29 5.33
CA ARG A 107 18.82 8.49 6.28
C ARG A 107 19.92 9.37 5.67
N ALA A 108 20.25 9.17 4.40
CA ALA A 108 21.24 9.97 3.68
C ALA A 108 20.80 11.43 3.51
N ALA A 109 19.50 11.68 3.40
CA ALA A 109 18.91 13.01 3.34
C ALA A 109 18.80 13.74 4.71
N GLY A 110 19.36 13.18 5.79
CA GLY A 110 19.46 13.85 7.10
C GLY A 110 18.18 13.87 7.94
N GLY A 111 17.25 12.93 7.72
CA GLY A 111 15.97 12.86 8.42
C GLY A 111 16.11 12.67 9.94
N SER A 112 15.94 13.76 10.68
CA SER A 112 15.78 13.73 12.13
C SER A 112 14.42 13.11 12.51
N SER A 113 14.42 12.33 13.59
CA SER A 113 13.29 11.56 14.12
C SER A 113 12.16 12.44 14.72
N HIS A 114 11.61 13.36 13.93
CA HIS A 114 10.43 14.15 14.29
C HIS A 114 9.26 13.86 13.35
N TYR A 115 8.66 12.68 13.53
CA TYR A 115 7.34 12.39 12.98
C TYR A 115 6.27 13.06 13.84
N LYS A 116 6.09 14.37 13.67
CA LYS A 116 4.90 15.09 14.19
C LYS A 116 3.83 15.05 13.11
N SER A 117 2.78 14.26 13.39
CA SER A 117 1.38 14.46 13.00
C SER A 117 1.10 15.48 11.89
N ASP A 118 1.17 15.03 10.64
CA ASP A 118 0.49 15.58 9.46
C ASP A 118 0.25 14.41 8.48
N PRO A 119 -0.64 14.50 7.47
CA PRO A 119 -1.10 13.37 6.65
C PRO A 119 -0.04 12.92 5.62
N VAL A 120 1.13 12.48 6.09
CA VAL A 120 2.34 12.26 5.27
C VAL A 120 2.64 10.76 5.02
N ASP A 121 1.98 9.79 5.65
CA ASP A 121 2.39 8.36 5.52
C ASP A 121 1.75 7.54 4.40
N ALA A 122 1.09 8.15 3.41
CA ALA A 122 0.65 7.43 2.20
C ALA A 122 1.79 7.16 1.18
N ILE A 123 3.03 7.56 1.50
CA ILE A 123 4.20 7.37 0.63
C ILE A 123 4.49 5.88 0.39
N ALA A 124 4.35 5.03 1.41
CA ALA A 124 4.60 3.59 1.27
C ALA A 124 3.65 2.95 0.25
N ALA A 125 2.37 3.31 0.27
CA ALA A 125 1.39 2.86 -0.72
C ALA A 125 1.73 3.34 -2.13
N ARG A 126 2.24 4.58 -2.28
CA ARG A 126 2.73 5.09 -3.57
C ARG A 126 3.91 4.24 -4.07
N LEU A 127 4.89 3.96 -3.22
CA LEU A 127 6.07 3.16 -3.57
C LEU A 127 5.70 1.72 -3.97
N ILE A 128 4.72 1.10 -3.29
CA ILE A 128 4.14 -0.20 -3.69
C ILE A 128 3.61 -0.13 -5.13
N LEU A 129 2.85 0.92 -5.44
CA LEU A 129 2.25 1.10 -6.75
C LEU A 129 3.31 1.36 -7.83
N GLU A 130 4.29 2.23 -7.57
CA GLU A 130 5.42 2.52 -8.47
C GLU A 130 6.25 1.27 -8.75
N THR A 131 6.52 0.46 -7.71
CA THR A 131 7.25 -0.81 -7.84
C THR A 131 6.52 -1.75 -8.79
N TRP A 132 5.21 -1.92 -8.61
CA TRP A 132 4.41 -2.78 -9.48
C TRP A 132 4.35 -2.25 -10.91
N LEU A 133 4.15 -0.94 -11.09
CA LEU A 133 4.13 -0.30 -12.41
C LEU A 133 5.45 -0.53 -13.15
N ASN A 134 6.59 -0.32 -12.50
CA ASN A 134 7.91 -0.52 -13.10
C ASN A 134 8.17 -1.97 -13.51
N GLN A 135 7.61 -2.94 -12.79
CA GLN A 135 7.76 -4.37 -13.10
C GLN A 135 6.79 -4.86 -14.20
N ASN A 136 5.72 -4.12 -14.48
CA ASN A 136 4.63 -4.50 -15.38
C ASN A 136 4.41 -3.49 -16.53
N ALA A 137 5.38 -2.61 -16.76
CA ALA A 137 5.42 -1.65 -17.86
C ALA A 137 5.70 -2.32 -19.21
#